data_AF-A0A220S4X8-F1
#
_entry.id   AF-A0A220S4X8-F1
#
_cell.length_a   1.000
_cell.length_b   1.000
_cell.length_c   1.000
_cell.angle_alpha   90.00
_cell.angle_beta   90.00
_cell.angle_gamma   90.00
#
_symmetry.space_group_name_H-M   'P 1'
#
loop_
_entity.id
_entity.type
_entity.pdbx_description
1 polymer ?
#
loop_
_entity_poly.entity_id
_entity_poly.type
_entity_poly.pdbx_seq_one_letter_code
_entity_poly.pdbx_strand_id
1 'polypeptide(L)'
;MTGGSHESRIQVYKHDGSRQCEAGISPTDMQKELQGIRVYAAEKSELLDKAYPEVCGGETGSINVYTIDTKDRSEAEKRGFKVLQKKD
;
A
#
# COMPACT_ATOMS: atom_id res chain seq x y z
N MET A 1 34.12 -12.97 6.94
CA MET A 1 32.82 -13.63 7.13
C MET A 1 31.75 -12.55 6.93
N THR A 2 31.48 -12.17 5.68
CA THR A 2 30.26 -12.48 4.90
C THR A 2 28.97 -11.86 5.43
N GLY A 3 28.52 -10.80 4.73
CA GLY A 3 27.13 -10.64 4.30
C GLY A 3 26.13 -10.16 5.35
N GLY A 4 26.13 -8.87 5.65
CA GLY A 4 24.94 -8.22 6.21
C GLY A 4 23.79 -8.41 5.22
N SER A 5 22.77 -9.15 5.64
CA SER A 5 21.53 -9.40 4.93
C SER A 5 20.93 -8.07 4.47
N HIS A 6 21.07 -7.78 3.18
CA HIS A 6 20.26 -6.78 2.50
C HIS A 6 18.83 -7.32 2.54
N GLU A 7 18.08 -7.00 3.61
CA GLU A 7 16.65 -7.23 3.64
C GLU A 7 16.05 -6.34 2.55
N SER A 8 15.97 -6.87 1.33
CA SER A 8 15.32 -6.21 0.22
C SER A 8 13.86 -6.03 0.61
N ARG A 9 13.51 -4.84 1.07
CA ARG A 9 12.15 -4.46 1.43
C ARG A 9 11.54 -3.72 0.25
N ILE A 10 10.28 -3.97 0.01
CA ILE A 10 9.50 -3.29 -1.03
C ILE A 10 8.30 -2.62 -0.40
N GLN A 11 7.83 -1.57 -1.06
CA GLN A 11 6.56 -0.94 -0.74
C GLN A 11 5.48 -1.54 -1.64
N VAL A 12 4.39 -1.98 -1.04
CA VAL A 12 3.18 -2.41 -1.74
C VAL A 12 2.02 -1.54 -1.30
N TYR A 13 1.04 -1.32 -2.17
CA TYR A 13 -0.11 -0.49 -1.88
C TYR A 13 -1.42 -1.11 -2.34
N LYS A 14 -2.51 -0.67 -1.73
CA LYS A 14 -3.87 -0.98 -2.16
C LYS A 14 -4.76 0.26 -1.94
N HIS A 15 -5.71 0.49 -2.83
CA HIS A 15 -6.67 1.58 -2.67
C HIS A 15 -7.50 1.36 -1.41
N ASP A 16 -7.62 2.40 -0.58
CA ASP A 16 -8.39 2.32 0.66
C ASP A 16 -9.90 2.40 0.43
N GLY A 17 -10.32 2.66 -0.81
CA GLY A 17 -11.71 2.79 -1.21
C GLY A 17 -12.36 4.09 -0.75
N SER A 18 -11.60 5.06 -0.22
CA SER A 18 -12.18 6.35 0.16
C SER A 18 -12.73 7.07 -1.07
N ARG A 19 -13.83 7.77 -0.85
CA ARG A 19 -14.41 8.71 -1.80
C ARG A 19 -14.39 10.10 -1.19
N GLN A 20 -14.45 11.13 -2.01
CA GLN A 20 -14.61 12.49 -1.54
C GLN A 20 -15.85 12.56 -0.63
N CYS A 21 -15.71 13.12 0.57
CA CYS A 21 -16.73 13.17 1.62
C CYS A 21 -17.05 11.83 2.33
N GLU A 22 -16.39 10.71 1.98
CA GLU A 22 -16.57 9.39 2.62
C GLU A 22 -15.24 8.82 3.13
N ALA A 23 -15.22 8.29 4.35
CA ALA A 23 -14.01 7.68 4.90
C ALA A 23 -13.71 6.33 4.23
N GLY A 24 -12.45 6.13 3.81
CA GLY A 24 -11.96 4.82 3.37
C GLY A 24 -11.42 3.96 4.51
N ILE A 25 -10.92 2.79 4.16
CA ILE A 25 -10.38 1.80 5.11
C ILE A 25 -9.06 2.29 5.68
N SER A 26 -8.90 2.25 7.01
CA SER A 26 -7.64 2.64 7.65
C SER A 26 -6.48 1.71 7.26
N PRO A 27 -5.21 2.18 7.27
CA PRO A 27 -4.06 1.30 7.07
C PRO A 27 -4.04 0.12 8.05
N THR A 28 -4.50 0.32 9.29
CA THR A 28 -4.53 -0.74 10.32
C THR A 28 -5.58 -1.81 10.01
N ASP A 29 -6.75 -1.42 9.53
CA ASP A 29 -7.80 -2.37 9.17
C ASP A 29 -7.46 -3.15 7.90
N MET A 30 -6.96 -2.47 6.86
CA MET A 30 -6.54 -3.11 5.62
C MET A 30 -5.30 -3.99 5.79
N GLN A 31 -4.43 -3.71 6.76
CA GLN A 31 -3.29 -4.56 7.10
C GLN A 31 -3.73 -5.99 7.45
N LYS A 32 -4.95 -6.17 8.00
CA LYS A 32 -5.49 -7.50 8.32
C LYS A 32 -5.62 -8.38 7.07
N GLU A 33 -5.70 -7.81 5.87
CA GLU A 33 -5.73 -8.56 4.61
C GLU A 33 -4.34 -9.12 4.23
N LEU A 34 -3.25 -8.55 4.75
CA LEU A 34 -1.88 -9.05 4.56
C LEU A 34 -1.56 -10.29 5.43
N GLN A 35 -2.54 -10.88 6.13
CA GLN A 35 -2.47 -12.14 6.90
C GLN A 35 -1.15 -12.92 6.83
N GLY A 36 -0.36 -12.87 7.91
CA GLY A 36 0.91 -13.61 8.02
C GLY A 36 2.13 -12.98 7.34
N ILE A 37 1.97 -11.93 6.53
CA ILE A 37 3.09 -11.15 6.00
C ILE A 37 3.57 -10.18 7.08
N ARG A 38 4.90 -10.14 7.29
CA ARG A 38 5.50 -9.17 8.19
C ARG A 38 5.49 -7.78 7.56
N VAL A 39 4.79 -6.86 8.20
CA VAL A 39 4.76 -5.44 7.83
C VAL A 39 5.73 -4.68 8.71
N TYR A 40 6.65 -3.96 8.08
CA TYR A 40 7.67 -3.14 8.76
C TYR A 40 7.23 -1.69 8.94
N ALA A 41 6.39 -1.20 8.03
CA ALA A 41 5.79 0.13 8.09
C ALA A 41 4.44 0.10 7.38
N ALA A 42 3.50 0.91 7.86
CA ALA A 42 2.19 1.12 7.26
C ALA A 42 1.89 2.62 7.28
N GLU A 43 1.51 3.18 6.14
CA GLU A 43 1.24 4.60 5.99
C GLU A 43 0.08 4.82 5.02
N LYS A 44 -0.65 5.91 5.20
CA LYS A 44 -1.65 6.37 4.24
C LYS A 44 -0.97 7.31 3.25
N SER A 45 -1.25 7.14 1.97
CA SER A 45 -0.70 7.95 0.88
C SER A 45 -1.74 8.15 -0.21
N GLU A 46 -1.38 8.83 -1.29
CA GLU A 46 -2.27 9.15 -2.40
C GLU A 46 -1.54 8.95 -3.72
N LEU A 47 -2.21 8.38 -4.73
CA LEU A 47 -1.67 8.28 -6.07
C LEU A 47 -1.75 9.65 -6.76
N LEU A 48 -0.60 10.32 -6.86
CA LEU A 48 -0.47 11.61 -7.55
C LEU A 48 -0.49 11.51 -9.08
N ASP A 49 -0.63 10.31 -9.64
CA ASP A 49 -0.64 10.08 -11.10
C ASP A 49 -1.89 10.65 -11.78
N LYS A 50 -2.94 10.96 -11.01
CA LYS A 50 -4.19 11.52 -11.52
C LYS A 50 -4.66 12.68 -10.64
N ALA A 51 -5.15 13.72 -11.29
CA ALA A 51 -5.93 14.75 -10.62
C ALA A 51 -7.36 14.24 -10.38
N TYR A 52 -7.83 14.33 -9.14
CA TYR A 52 -9.18 13.92 -8.77
C TYR A 52 -10.05 15.16 -8.53
N PRO A 53 -11.21 15.29 -9.20
CA PRO A 53 -12.11 16.40 -8.95
C PRO A 53 -12.69 16.32 -7.53
N GLU A 54 -12.68 17.44 -6.81
CA GLU A 54 -13.17 17.57 -5.44
C GLU A 54 -14.70 17.66 -5.40
N VAL A 55 -15.37 16.54 -5.68
CA VAL A 55 -16.84 16.43 -5.65
C VAL A 55 -17.23 15.22 -4.80
N CYS A 56 -18.21 15.37 -3.90
CA CYS A 56 -18.63 14.26 -3.05
C CYS A 56 -19.00 13.01 -3.87
N GLY A 57 -18.50 11.85 -3.44
CA GLY A 57 -18.64 10.57 -4.14
C GLY A 57 -17.59 10.30 -5.23
N GLY A 58 -16.76 11.29 -5.59
CA GLY A 58 -15.62 11.10 -6.48
C GLY A 58 -14.50 10.25 -5.85
N GLU A 59 -13.65 9.65 -6.68
CA GLU A 59 -12.42 8.99 -6.18
C GLU A 59 -11.45 10.03 -5.61
N THR A 60 -10.66 9.66 -4.60
CA THR A 60 -9.62 10.53 -4.00
C THR A 60 -8.20 10.14 -4.41
N GLY A 61 -8.02 8.93 -4.93
CA GLY A 61 -6.70 8.35 -5.16
C GLY A 61 -5.99 7.87 -3.90
N SER A 62 -6.68 7.87 -2.74
CA SER A 62 -6.07 7.44 -1.49
C SER A 62 -5.75 5.94 -1.50
N ILE A 63 -4.57 5.62 -0.96
CA ILE A 63 -3.99 4.29 -0.90
C ILE A 63 -3.41 4.04 0.48
N ASN A 64 -3.41 2.79 0.91
CA ASN A 64 -2.64 2.34 2.05
C ASN A 64 -1.37 1.66 1.54
N VAL A 65 -0.22 2.14 2.03
CA VAL A 65 1.11 1.67 1.63
C VAL A 65 1.72 0.87 2.78
N TYR A 66 2.31 -0.26 2.46
CA TYR A 66 2.93 -1.18 3.40
C TYR A 66 4.34 -1.54 2.95
N THR A 67 5.28 -1.52 3.88
CA THR A 67 6.64 -2.01 3.65
C THR A 67 6.73 -3.47 4.09
N ILE A 68 7.03 -4.36 3.15
CA ILE A 68 7.12 -5.81 3.36
C ILE A 68 8.45 -6.35 2.81
N ASP A 69 8.78 -7.59 3.14
CA ASP A 69 9.92 -8.29 2.55
C ASP A 69 9.63 -8.61 1.06
N THR A 70 10.65 -8.50 0.19
CA THR A 70 10.50 -8.82 -1.23
C THR A 70 10.01 -10.24 -1.48
N LYS A 71 10.32 -11.19 -0.58
CA LYS A 71 9.85 -12.57 -0.69
C LYS A 71 8.32 -12.70 -0.58
N ASP A 72 7.69 -11.78 0.15
CA ASP A 72 6.25 -11.77 0.40
C ASP A 72 5.47 -11.06 -0.70
N ARG A 73 6.16 -10.51 -1.72
CA ARG A 73 5.58 -9.79 -2.85
C ARG A 73 4.45 -10.58 -3.52
N SER A 74 4.73 -11.82 -3.91
CA SER A 74 3.78 -12.63 -4.68
C SER A 74 2.49 -12.88 -3.88
N GLU A 75 2.62 -13.04 -2.57
CA GLU A 75 1.48 -13.28 -1.69
C GLU A 75 0.66 -12.00 -1.47
N ALA A 76 1.32 -10.85 -1.31
CA ALA A 76 0.65 -9.55 -1.29
C ALA A 76 -0.09 -9.27 -2.61
N GLU A 77 0.52 -9.59 -3.76
CA GLU A 77 -0.10 -9.44 -5.09
C GLU A 77 -1.37 -10.29 -5.25
N LYS A 78 -1.37 -11.54 -4.78
CA LYS A 78 -2.57 -12.39 -4.76
C LYS A 78 -3.72 -11.82 -3.92
N ARG A 79 -3.39 -11.00 -2.92
CA ARG A 79 -4.36 -10.34 -2.02
C ARG A 79 -4.82 -8.97 -2.55
N GLY A 80 -4.38 -8.62 -3.76
CA GLY A 80 -4.77 -7.40 -4.45
C GLY A 80 -3.91 -6.18 -4.12
N PHE A 81 -2.77 -6.35 -3.45
CA PHE A 81 -1.78 -5.29 -3.28
C PHE A 81 -0.91 -5.19 -4.53
N LYS A 82 -0.49 -3.98 -4.88
CA LYS A 82 0.39 -3.71 -6.03
C LYS A 82 1.72 -3.17 -5.55
N VAL A 83 2.81 -3.49 -6.23
CA VAL A 83 4.12 -2.90 -5.89
C VAL A 83 4.09 -1.41 -6.20
N LEU A 84 4.45 -0.58 -5.20
CA LEU A 84 4.64 0.84 -5.37
C LEU A 84 6.04 1.06 -5.97
N GLN A 85 6.10 1.25 -7.29
CA GLN A 85 7.35 1.61 -7.96
C GLN A 85 7.67 3.07 -7.62
N LYS A 86 8.67 3.31 -6.76
CA LYS A 86 9.33 4.62 -6.73
C LYS A 86 10.10 4.75 -8.04
N LYS A 87 9.69 5.66 -8.91
CA LYS A 87 10.58 6.13 -9.99
C LYS A 87 11.68 6.95 -9.31
N ASP A 88 12.91 6.43 -9.36
CA ASP A 88 14.14 7.18 -9.09
C ASP A 88 14.25 8.44 -9.96
#